data_AF-A0A1D1VAU8-F1
#
_entry.id   AF-A0A1D1VAU8-F1
#
_cell.length_a   1.000
_cell.length_b   1.000
_cell.length_c   1.000
_cell.angle_alpha   90.00
_cell.angle_beta   90.00
_cell.angle_gamma   90.00
#
_symmetry.space_group_name_H-M   'P 1'
#
loop_
_entity.id
_entity.type
_entity.pdbx_description
1 polymer ?
#
loop_
_entity_poly.entity_id
_entity_poly.type
_entity_poly.pdbx_seq_one_letter_code
_entity_poly.pdbx_strand_id
1 'polypeptide(L)'
;MFLAQKMVQIYQFVILTLLLVEATIAKSGLPYRVEVEKQGRLILSWNYNDDHIAVDLQAKINPKSWIAFGFSDYGEFTHADFCVFWTDLWGREHLTDVFSDGKGVLHVDQTQNCQFVSVNQTTTRTQIRFIRKRRTCEEEDYQLEEGTTHTLYVLGPGPIATIEGQSVTNENEIYKNMLRLSLFPPKLPDEETQPSVDESKVKVMDVLSEKVQVPAKETTYWCVIKKLPSLFQKNHIIRYESNIQEGNEDLVHHIEVFHCEAPPGQQLFEWEGDCDADTAPQEIEHCKRVIGAWAMGAPPLIYPEEAGYPIGGSEFSPYIRIEMHYNNPKSTAGRIDSSGIRFYYTTQLRRYDAGCLELGLEYTPKMAIPPAMEAFHLSGHCIASCTQIVCSPARRKTNSQEYSHGF
;
A
#
# COMPACT_ATOMS: atom_id res chain seq x y z
N MET A 1 -22.30 -44.29 -23.10
CA MET A 1 -23.45 -43.37 -22.93
C MET A 1 -23.49 -42.73 -21.53
N PHE A 2 -23.50 -43.52 -20.44
CA PHE A 2 -23.49 -43.00 -19.06
C PHE A 2 -22.31 -42.08 -18.69
N LEU A 3 -21.09 -42.38 -19.16
CA LEU A 3 -19.90 -41.56 -18.89
C LEU A 3 -19.95 -40.18 -19.57
N ALA A 4 -20.43 -40.12 -20.83
CA ALA A 4 -20.58 -38.86 -21.56
C ALA A 4 -21.67 -37.97 -20.93
N GLN A 5 -22.76 -38.56 -20.46
CA GLN A 5 -23.84 -37.83 -19.81
C GLN A 5 -23.43 -37.28 -18.44
N LYS A 6 -22.65 -38.05 -17.66
CA LYS A 6 -22.01 -37.54 -16.42
C LYS A 6 -21.01 -36.43 -16.70
N MET A 7 -20.18 -36.56 -17.74
CA MET A 7 -19.25 -35.49 -18.15
C MET A 7 -20.00 -34.20 -18.49
N VAL A 8 -21.04 -34.27 -19.34
CA VAL A 8 -21.85 -33.09 -19.70
C VAL A 8 -22.49 -32.45 -18.46
N GLN A 9 -22.99 -33.25 -17.53
CA GLN A 9 -23.61 -32.75 -16.30
C GLN A 9 -22.59 -32.10 -15.35
N ILE A 10 -21.36 -32.63 -15.28
CA ILE A 10 -20.24 -32.02 -14.55
C ILE A 10 -19.83 -30.70 -15.21
N TYR A 11 -19.68 -30.66 -16.54
CA TYR A 11 -19.35 -29.44 -17.28
C TYR A 11 -20.41 -28.35 -17.09
N GLN A 12 -21.69 -28.70 -17.18
CA GLN A 12 -22.79 -27.76 -16.93
C GLN A 12 -22.79 -27.24 -15.48
N PHE A 13 -22.52 -28.11 -14.51
CA PHE A 13 -22.44 -27.70 -13.11
C PHE A 13 -21.25 -26.75 -12.87
N VAL A 14 -20.08 -27.06 -13.41
CA VAL A 14 -18.88 -26.21 -13.32
C VAL A 14 -19.11 -24.83 -13.96
N ILE A 15 -19.69 -24.80 -15.16
CA ILE A 15 -20.03 -23.53 -15.85
C ILE A 15 -21.03 -22.73 -15.02
N LEU A 16 -22.07 -23.38 -14.47
CA LEU A 16 -23.06 -22.70 -13.63
C LEU A 16 -22.42 -22.13 -12.36
N THR A 17 -21.51 -22.87 -11.71
CA THR A 17 -20.78 -22.37 -10.53
C THR A 17 -19.87 -21.19 -10.85
N LEU A 18 -19.17 -21.21 -11.98
CA LEU A 18 -18.33 -20.09 -12.44
C LEU A 18 -19.17 -18.83 -12.68
N LEU A 19 -20.28 -18.96 -13.42
CA LEU A 19 -21.21 -17.86 -13.69
C LEU A 19 -21.85 -17.30 -12.42
N LEU A 20 -22.12 -18.16 -11.42
CA LEU A 20 -22.64 -17.73 -10.12
C LEU A 20 -21.59 -16.93 -9.32
N VAL A 21 -20.31 -17.33 -9.35
CA VAL A 21 -19.22 -16.60 -8.68
C VAL A 21 -19.04 -15.21 -9.30
N GLU A 22 -18.98 -15.13 -10.63
CA GLU A 22 -18.90 -13.86 -11.38
C GLU A 22 -20.09 -12.95 -11.07
N ALA A 23 -21.32 -13.49 -11.08
CA ALA A 23 -22.52 -12.72 -10.76
C ALA A 23 -22.56 -12.24 -9.29
N THR A 24 -21.93 -12.97 -8.37
CA THR A 24 -21.89 -12.62 -6.95
C THR A 24 -20.93 -11.46 -6.69
N ILE A 25 -19.72 -11.52 -7.27
CA ILE A 25 -18.76 -10.42 -7.11
C ILE A 25 -19.23 -9.15 -7.85
N ALA A 26 -19.89 -9.28 -9.01
CA ALA A 26 -20.47 -8.16 -9.77
C ALA A 26 -21.45 -7.32 -8.94
N LYS A 27 -22.22 -7.99 -8.08
CA LYS A 27 -23.28 -7.40 -7.24
C LYS A 27 -22.80 -7.04 -5.83
N SER A 28 -21.58 -7.41 -5.47
CA SER A 28 -21.03 -7.14 -4.13
C SER A 28 -20.77 -5.64 -3.93
N GLY A 29 -20.73 -5.23 -2.66
CA GLY A 29 -20.24 -3.90 -2.28
C GLY A 29 -18.77 -3.75 -2.65
N LEU A 30 -18.32 -2.51 -2.83
CA LEU A 30 -16.92 -2.19 -3.13
C LEU A 30 -16.31 -1.47 -1.92
N PRO A 31 -15.76 -2.22 -0.95
CA PRO A 31 -15.32 -1.65 0.33
C PRO A 31 -14.04 -0.83 0.17
N TYR A 32 -13.23 -1.08 -0.86
CA TYR A 32 -11.99 -0.38 -1.11
C TYR A 32 -12.20 0.76 -2.10
N ARG A 33 -11.62 1.93 -1.80
CA ARG A 33 -11.78 3.14 -2.59
C ARG A 33 -10.54 4.02 -2.50
N VAL A 34 -10.12 4.57 -3.63
CA VAL A 34 -9.08 5.59 -3.72
C VAL A 34 -9.48 6.69 -4.68
N GLU A 35 -9.16 7.93 -4.31
CA GLU A 35 -9.30 9.08 -5.18
C GLU A 35 -8.01 9.24 -5.98
N VAL A 36 -8.03 8.75 -7.22
CA VAL A 36 -6.88 8.79 -8.13
C VAL A 36 -6.52 10.22 -8.48
N GLU A 37 -7.53 11.07 -8.64
CA GLU A 37 -7.38 12.50 -8.81
C GLU A 37 -8.27 13.28 -7.86
N LYS A 38 -7.64 14.23 -7.15
CA LYS A 38 -8.29 15.11 -6.18
C LYS A 38 -9.54 15.80 -6.77
N GLN A 39 -10.47 16.16 -5.89
CA GLN A 39 -11.77 16.80 -6.19
C GLN A 39 -12.75 15.87 -6.91
N GLY A 40 -12.59 14.57 -6.76
CA GLY A 40 -13.42 13.50 -7.29
C GLY A 40 -13.38 13.43 -8.81
N ARG A 41 -12.26 13.82 -9.43
CA ARG A 41 -12.10 13.79 -10.89
C ARG A 41 -11.94 12.39 -11.41
N LEU A 42 -11.24 11.54 -10.68
CA LEU A 42 -11.08 10.12 -10.98
C LEU A 42 -11.06 9.34 -9.68
N ILE A 43 -11.94 8.36 -9.58
CA ILE A 43 -12.12 7.54 -8.37
C ILE A 43 -12.15 6.08 -8.80
N LEU A 44 -11.31 5.28 -8.15
CA LEU A 44 -11.35 3.83 -8.24
C LEU A 44 -12.02 3.29 -6.98
N SER A 45 -12.98 2.38 -7.14
CA SER A 45 -13.47 1.53 -6.05
C SER A 45 -13.38 0.07 -6.49
N TRP A 46 -13.03 -0.83 -5.59
CA TRP A 46 -12.90 -2.24 -5.94
C TRP A 46 -13.28 -3.18 -4.81
N ASN A 47 -13.51 -4.42 -5.19
CA ASN A 47 -13.61 -5.58 -4.32
C ASN A 47 -12.92 -6.77 -5.00
N TYR A 48 -12.59 -7.80 -4.24
CA TYR A 48 -11.94 -8.97 -4.79
C TYR A 48 -12.43 -10.25 -4.10
N ASN A 49 -12.30 -11.35 -4.82
CA ASN A 49 -12.32 -12.70 -4.26
C ASN A 49 -11.03 -13.42 -4.70
N ASP A 50 -10.96 -14.72 -4.47
CA ASP A 50 -9.75 -15.50 -4.74
C ASP A 50 -9.39 -15.53 -6.24
N ASP A 51 -10.40 -15.39 -7.12
CA ASP A 51 -10.27 -15.57 -8.57
C ASP A 51 -10.44 -14.30 -9.41
N HIS A 52 -11.08 -13.25 -8.87
CA HIS A 52 -11.52 -12.07 -9.62
C HIS A 52 -11.37 -10.78 -8.83
N ILE A 53 -11.18 -9.69 -9.57
CA ILE A 53 -11.38 -8.32 -9.09
C ILE A 53 -12.64 -7.73 -9.73
N ALA A 54 -13.46 -7.07 -8.92
CA ALA A 54 -14.56 -6.23 -9.40
C ALA A 54 -14.14 -4.78 -9.26
N VAL A 55 -14.19 -4.04 -10.36
CA VAL A 55 -13.70 -2.67 -10.47
C VAL A 55 -14.87 -1.75 -10.81
N ASP A 56 -14.93 -0.62 -10.13
CA ASP A 56 -15.79 0.51 -10.43
C ASP A 56 -14.93 1.75 -10.59
N LEU A 57 -14.89 2.26 -11.81
CA LEU A 57 -14.08 3.40 -12.19
C LEU A 57 -14.99 4.56 -12.56
N GLN A 58 -14.78 5.68 -11.88
CA GLN A 58 -15.64 6.84 -11.98
C GLN A 58 -14.84 8.08 -12.32
N ALA A 59 -15.09 8.66 -13.50
CA ALA A 59 -14.33 9.78 -14.02
C ALA A 59 -15.24 10.95 -14.42
N LYS A 60 -14.81 12.19 -14.13
CA LYS A 60 -15.44 13.42 -14.61
C LYS A 60 -14.95 13.71 -16.03
N ILE A 61 -15.55 13.05 -17.02
CA ILE A 61 -15.21 13.14 -18.44
C ILE A 61 -16.46 13.27 -19.30
N ASN A 62 -16.28 13.63 -20.58
CA ASN A 62 -17.35 13.57 -21.56
C ASN A 62 -17.78 12.10 -21.77
N PRO A 63 -19.08 11.76 -21.79
CA PRO A 63 -19.59 10.41 -22.04
C PRO A 63 -19.10 9.72 -23.31
N LYS A 64 -18.65 10.49 -24.30
CA LYS A 64 -18.09 9.95 -25.55
C LYS A 64 -16.59 9.66 -25.48
N SER A 65 -15.91 10.13 -24.44
CA SER A 65 -14.49 9.85 -24.20
C SER A 65 -14.28 8.39 -23.83
N TRP A 66 -13.10 7.87 -24.14
CA TRP A 66 -12.70 6.55 -23.69
C TRP A 66 -11.90 6.64 -22.39
N ILE A 67 -11.97 5.57 -21.61
CA ILE A 67 -11.31 5.45 -20.31
C ILE A 67 -10.72 4.04 -20.18
N ALA A 68 -9.47 3.97 -19.77
CA ALA A 68 -8.75 2.73 -19.54
C ALA A 68 -8.35 2.61 -18.07
N PHE A 69 -8.47 1.38 -17.54
CA PHE A 69 -7.83 0.95 -16.31
C PHE A 69 -6.94 -0.23 -16.62
N GLY A 70 -5.68 -0.16 -16.23
CA GLY A 70 -4.71 -1.18 -16.57
C GLY A 70 -3.66 -1.43 -15.51
N PHE A 71 -2.72 -2.28 -15.88
CA PHE A 71 -1.71 -2.85 -14.99
C PHE A 71 -0.40 -3.03 -15.73
N SER A 72 0.71 -2.89 -15.02
CA SER A 72 2.05 -3.13 -15.54
C SER A 72 3.02 -3.52 -14.43
N ASP A 73 4.17 -4.06 -14.81
CA ASP A 73 5.19 -4.51 -13.87
C ASP A 73 5.77 -3.36 -13.06
N TYR A 74 6.13 -2.24 -13.71
CA TYR A 74 6.80 -1.10 -13.07
C TYR A 74 6.10 0.25 -13.26
N GLY A 75 4.88 0.26 -13.78
CA GLY A 75 4.05 1.46 -13.91
C GLY A 75 4.17 2.19 -15.26
N GLU A 76 4.90 1.62 -16.22
CA GLU A 76 4.92 2.08 -17.60
C GLU A 76 3.59 1.80 -18.29
N PHE A 77 3.28 2.62 -19.30
CA PHE A 77 2.10 2.48 -20.16
C PHE A 77 2.38 1.65 -21.43
N THR A 78 3.59 1.13 -21.57
CA THR A 78 4.01 0.20 -22.64
C THR A 78 4.13 -1.21 -22.09
N HIS A 79 3.82 -2.23 -22.88
CA HIS A 79 3.74 -3.62 -22.39
C HIS A 79 2.80 -3.72 -21.18
N ALA A 80 1.66 -3.04 -21.27
CA ALA A 80 0.70 -2.91 -20.20
C ALA A 80 -0.66 -3.45 -20.65
N ASP A 81 -1.38 -4.02 -19.70
CA ASP A 81 -2.66 -4.68 -19.88
C ASP A 81 -3.78 -3.74 -19.44
N PHE A 82 -4.83 -3.57 -20.24
CA PHE A 82 -5.90 -2.62 -19.99
C PHE A 82 -7.30 -3.20 -20.26
N CYS A 83 -8.22 -2.93 -19.34
CA CYS A 83 -9.65 -2.89 -19.64
C CYS A 83 -10.03 -1.49 -20.12
N VAL A 84 -10.46 -1.36 -21.38
CA VAL A 84 -10.82 -0.07 -21.98
C VAL A 84 -12.30 0.03 -22.27
N PHE A 85 -12.94 1.04 -21.68
CA PHE A 85 -14.29 1.44 -22.06
C PHE A 85 -14.26 2.58 -23.07
N TRP A 86 -15.04 2.45 -24.14
CA TRP A 86 -15.11 3.46 -25.20
C TRP A 86 -16.47 3.50 -25.88
N THR A 87 -16.79 4.65 -26.47
CA THR A 87 -18.02 4.87 -27.22
C THR A 87 -17.70 5.04 -28.69
N ASP A 88 -18.36 4.27 -29.55
CA ASP A 88 -18.14 4.33 -30.99
C ASP A 88 -18.84 5.51 -31.66
N LEU A 89 -18.55 5.73 -32.95
CA LEU A 89 -19.13 6.82 -33.74
C LEU A 89 -20.67 6.76 -33.85
N TRP A 90 -21.27 5.58 -33.59
CA TRP A 90 -22.72 5.37 -33.58
C TRP A 90 -23.33 5.48 -32.18
N GLY A 91 -22.52 5.76 -31.16
CA GLY A 91 -22.96 5.89 -29.77
C GLY A 91 -23.13 4.55 -29.05
N ARG A 92 -22.56 3.45 -29.57
CA ARG A 92 -22.56 2.16 -28.85
C ARG A 92 -21.37 2.11 -27.90
N GLU A 93 -21.64 1.54 -26.74
CA GLU A 93 -20.69 1.40 -25.64
C GLU A 93 -19.99 0.05 -25.73
N HIS A 94 -18.68 0.06 -25.52
CA HIS A 94 -17.83 -1.13 -25.57
C HIS A 94 -16.94 -1.17 -24.33
N LEU A 95 -16.70 -2.37 -23.82
CA LEU A 95 -15.58 -2.65 -22.92
C LEU A 95 -14.72 -3.71 -23.62
N THR A 96 -13.43 -3.44 -23.75
CA THR A 96 -12.51 -4.29 -24.49
C THR A 96 -11.24 -4.50 -23.68
N ASP A 97 -10.83 -5.75 -23.58
CA ASP A 97 -9.53 -6.18 -23.09
C ASP A 97 -8.49 -5.94 -24.18
N VAL A 98 -7.45 -5.17 -23.85
CA VAL A 98 -6.39 -4.77 -24.77
C VAL A 98 -5.05 -4.74 -24.04
N PHE A 99 -3.98 -4.94 -24.78
CA PHE A 99 -2.62 -4.68 -24.31
C PHE A 99 -1.98 -3.54 -25.09
N SER A 100 -0.94 -2.92 -24.54
CA SER A 100 -0.13 -1.92 -25.23
C SER A 100 1.23 -2.50 -25.65
N ASP A 101 1.66 -2.24 -26.87
CA ASP A 101 2.98 -2.67 -27.33
C ASP A 101 4.12 -1.82 -26.72
N GLY A 102 5.37 -2.12 -27.10
CA GLY A 102 6.55 -1.36 -26.66
C GLY A 102 6.59 0.11 -27.10
N LYS A 103 5.66 0.57 -27.93
CA LYS A 103 5.47 1.98 -28.32
C LYS A 103 4.23 2.59 -27.67
N GLY A 104 3.47 1.81 -26.92
CA GLY A 104 2.22 2.21 -26.28
C GLY A 104 1.05 2.27 -27.25
N VAL A 105 1.08 1.49 -28.35
CA VAL A 105 -0.06 1.31 -29.25
C VAL A 105 -0.93 0.19 -28.71
N LEU A 106 -2.24 0.43 -28.64
CA LEU A 106 -3.23 -0.51 -28.11
C LEU A 106 -3.63 -1.56 -29.15
N HIS A 107 -3.67 -2.82 -28.70
CA HIS A 107 -4.04 -3.99 -29.49
C HIS A 107 -5.10 -4.80 -28.75
N VAL A 108 -6.18 -5.15 -29.44
CA VAL A 108 -7.27 -5.94 -28.87
C VAL A 108 -6.84 -7.38 -28.63
N ASP A 109 -7.08 -7.88 -27.42
CA ASP A 109 -6.73 -9.24 -27.06
C ASP A 109 -7.59 -10.30 -27.76
N GLN A 110 -6.96 -11.45 -28.01
CA GLN A 110 -7.64 -12.60 -28.60
C GLN A 110 -8.70 -13.18 -27.65
N THR A 111 -8.40 -13.17 -26.35
CA THR A 111 -9.32 -13.54 -25.27
C THR A 111 -9.73 -12.27 -24.54
N GLN A 112 -10.99 -12.17 -24.14
CA GLN A 112 -11.48 -11.01 -23.40
C GLN A 112 -11.64 -11.39 -21.92
N ASN A 113 -10.72 -10.93 -21.08
CA ASN A 113 -10.69 -11.17 -19.64
C ASN A 113 -11.42 -10.10 -18.83
N CYS A 114 -11.67 -8.93 -19.43
CA CYS A 114 -12.49 -7.86 -18.87
C CYS A 114 -13.98 -8.06 -19.22
N GLN A 115 -14.77 -8.43 -18.22
CA GLN A 115 -16.21 -8.66 -18.37
C GLN A 115 -17.01 -7.41 -17.99
N PHE A 116 -17.75 -6.87 -18.95
CA PHE A 116 -18.59 -5.69 -18.75
C PHE A 116 -19.78 -5.98 -17.82
N VAL A 117 -19.93 -5.19 -16.74
CA VAL A 117 -21.05 -5.32 -15.80
C VAL A 117 -22.08 -4.23 -16.01
N SER A 118 -21.66 -2.96 -15.99
CA SER A 118 -22.58 -1.83 -16.17
C SER A 118 -21.85 -0.54 -16.48
N VAL A 119 -22.55 0.38 -17.12
CA VAL A 119 -22.12 1.78 -17.25
C VAL A 119 -23.24 2.71 -16.80
N ASN A 120 -22.86 3.82 -16.16
CA ASN A 120 -23.73 4.93 -15.85
C ASN A 120 -23.06 6.23 -16.30
N GLN A 121 -23.66 6.90 -17.28
CA GLN A 121 -23.16 8.15 -17.83
C GLN A 121 -24.11 9.31 -17.53
N THR A 122 -23.55 10.43 -17.10
CA THR A 122 -24.24 11.74 -17.03
C THR A 122 -23.54 12.72 -17.96
N THR A 123 -24.05 13.93 -18.15
CA THR A 123 -23.44 14.93 -19.03
C THR A 123 -21.99 15.27 -18.73
N THR A 124 -21.50 14.99 -17.52
CA THR A 124 -20.16 15.35 -17.04
C THR A 124 -19.41 14.21 -16.38
N ARG A 125 -19.96 12.99 -16.41
CA ARG A 125 -19.40 11.86 -15.67
C ARG A 125 -19.66 10.54 -16.37
N THR A 126 -18.65 9.67 -16.35
CA THR A 126 -18.76 8.27 -16.75
C THR A 126 -18.37 7.40 -15.57
N GLN A 127 -19.20 6.42 -15.23
CA GLN A 127 -18.91 5.40 -14.25
C GLN A 127 -19.06 4.04 -14.91
N ILE A 128 -17.99 3.25 -14.92
CA ILE A 128 -17.97 1.90 -15.49
C ILE A 128 -17.74 0.88 -14.38
N ARG A 129 -18.40 -0.26 -14.50
CA ARG A 129 -18.15 -1.42 -13.66
C ARG A 129 -17.86 -2.63 -14.53
N PHE A 130 -16.83 -3.36 -14.14
CA PHE A 130 -16.42 -4.59 -14.81
C PHE A 130 -15.77 -5.55 -13.83
N ILE A 131 -15.59 -6.79 -14.28
CA ILE A 131 -14.86 -7.83 -13.57
C ILE A 131 -13.67 -8.25 -14.41
N ARG A 132 -12.54 -8.52 -13.77
CA ARG A 132 -11.36 -9.09 -14.40
C ARG A 132 -10.89 -10.31 -13.61
N LYS A 133 -10.48 -11.37 -14.29
CA LYS A 133 -9.83 -12.52 -13.65
C LYS A 133 -8.50 -12.11 -13.07
N ARG A 134 -8.15 -12.70 -11.92
CA ARG A 134 -6.88 -12.48 -11.24
C ARG A 134 -5.72 -13.14 -12.00
N ARG A 135 -5.96 -14.35 -12.51
CA ARG A 135 -5.00 -15.13 -13.29
C ARG A 135 -5.59 -15.47 -14.64
N THR A 136 -4.80 -15.22 -15.67
CA THR A 136 -5.15 -15.49 -17.06
C THR A 136 -4.05 -16.37 -17.68
N CYS A 137 -4.24 -16.82 -18.91
CA CYS A 137 -3.32 -17.77 -19.55
C CYS A 137 -2.47 -17.12 -20.66
N GLU A 138 -2.76 -15.87 -20.96
CA GLU A 138 -2.16 -15.05 -22.01
C GLU A 138 -0.85 -14.41 -21.51
N GLU A 139 0.17 -14.37 -22.37
CA GLU A 139 1.49 -13.80 -22.02
C GLU A 139 1.47 -12.27 -21.91
N GLU A 140 0.58 -11.61 -22.66
CA GLU A 140 0.43 -10.14 -22.65
C GLU A 140 -0.38 -9.64 -21.45
N ASP A 141 -1.04 -10.55 -20.72
CA ASP A 141 -1.87 -10.21 -19.58
C ASP A 141 -1.06 -10.13 -18.29
N TYR A 142 -1.32 -9.09 -17.51
CA TYR A 142 -0.76 -8.91 -16.19
C TYR A 142 -1.37 -9.89 -15.18
N GLN A 143 -0.52 -10.72 -14.56
CA GLN A 143 -0.92 -11.63 -13.49
C GLN A 143 -1.07 -10.88 -12.17
N LEU A 144 -2.31 -10.82 -11.65
CA LEU A 144 -2.60 -10.09 -10.42
C LEU A 144 -2.23 -10.92 -9.19
N GLU A 145 -1.20 -10.49 -8.45
CA GLU A 145 -0.73 -11.15 -7.23
C GLU A 145 -0.95 -10.32 -5.97
N GLU A 146 -0.78 -10.94 -4.80
CA GLU A 146 -0.77 -10.21 -3.53
C GLU A 146 0.49 -9.33 -3.46
N GLY A 147 0.36 -8.13 -2.89
CA GLY A 147 1.44 -7.15 -2.82
C GLY A 147 1.09 -5.88 -3.59
N THR A 148 2.11 -5.20 -4.07
CA THR A 148 1.96 -3.92 -4.79
C THR A 148 1.68 -4.16 -6.27
N THR A 149 0.60 -3.58 -6.77
CA THR A 149 0.28 -3.52 -8.21
C THR A 149 0.43 -2.08 -8.71
N HIS A 150 1.11 -1.88 -9.83
CA HIS A 150 1.10 -0.60 -10.54
C HIS A 150 -0.17 -0.52 -11.38
N THR A 151 -1.12 0.30 -10.93
CA THR A 151 -2.38 0.55 -11.63
C THR A 151 -2.27 1.78 -12.52
N LEU A 152 -2.79 1.66 -13.73
CA LEU A 152 -2.68 2.66 -14.78
C LEU A 152 -4.05 3.21 -15.13
N TYR A 153 -4.11 4.51 -15.38
CA TYR A 153 -5.33 5.20 -15.75
C TYR A 153 -5.07 6.04 -16.99
N VAL A 154 -5.90 5.87 -18.02
CA VAL A 154 -5.82 6.70 -19.23
C VAL A 154 -7.20 7.24 -19.57
N LEU A 155 -7.28 8.53 -19.87
CA LEU A 155 -8.49 9.19 -20.36
C LEU A 155 -8.16 9.83 -21.70
N GLY A 156 -8.90 9.47 -22.74
CA GLY A 156 -8.68 10.03 -24.07
C GLY A 156 -9.96 10.50 -24.75
N PRO A 157 -9.83 11.32 -25.79
CA PRO A 157 -10.95 11.94 -26.46
C PRO A 157 -11.75 10.89 -27.25
N GLY A 158 -13.04 11.13 -27.40
CA GLY A 158 -13.90 10.32 -28.26
C GLY A 158 -15.13 11.09 -28.70
N PRO A 159 -16.02 10.48 -29.50
CA PRO A 159 -16.05 9.04 -29.81
C PRO A 159 -14.92 8.64 -30.76
N ILE A 160 -14.56 7.36 -30.75
CA ILE A 160 -13.53 6.79 -31.65
C ILE A 160 -14.15 5.71 -32.55
N ALA A 161 -13.54 5.45 -33.70
CA ALA A 161 -14.03 4.38 -34.59
C ALA A 161 -13.67 2.98 -34.06
N THR A 162 -12.49 2.85 -33.47
CA THR A 162 -11.95 1.63 -32.90
C THR A 162 -10.92 1.98 -31.83
N ILE A 163 -10.78 1.11 -30.82
CA ILE A 163 -9.70 1.20 -29.83
C ILE A 163 -8.37 0.65 -30.37
N GLU A 164 -8.43 -0.29 -31.32
CA GLU A 164 -7.25 -0.83 -32.02
C GLU A 164 -6.43 0.30 -32.65
N GLY A 165 -5.14 0.35 -32.34
CA GLY A 165 -4.20 1.32 -32.88
C GLY A 165 -4.22 2.69 -32.19
N GLN A 166 -5.05 2.91 -31.16
CA GLN A 166 -4.94 4.11 -30.32
C GLN A 166 -3.62 4.08 -29.54
N SER A 167 -3.10 5.25 -29.19
CA SER A 167 -1.83 5.35 -28.47
C SER A 167 -2.02 5.89 -27.06
N VAL A 168 -1.43 5.21 -26.08
CA VAL A 168 -1.34 5.65 -24.67
C VAL A 168 -0.05 6.44 -24.38
N THR A 169 0.73 6.79 -25.40
CA THR A 169 1.97 7.58 -25.27
C THR A 169 1.84 9.00 -25.84
N ASN A 170 0.75 9.32 -26.54
CA ASN A 170 0.52 10.66 -27.11
C ASN A 170 0.02 11.69 -26.07
N GLU A 171 0.94 12.24 -25.28
CA GLU A 171 0.64 13.09 -24.10
C GLU A 171 -0.15 14.37 -24.38
N ASN A 172 -0.17 14.85 -25.63
CA ASN A 172 -0.88 16.08 -25.99
C ASN A 172 -2.40 15.91 -26.04
N GLU A 173 -2.90 14.67 -26.09
CA GLU A 173 -4.32 14.38 -26.32
C GLU A 173 -4.96 13.56 -25.19
N ILE A 174 -4.15 12.91 -24.35
CA ILE A 174 -4.63 12.00 -23.32
C ILE A 174 -4.12 12.43 -21.95
N TYR A 175 -4.94 12.16 -20.94
CA TYR A 175 -4.52 12.23 -19.55
C TYR A 175 -4.07 10.84 -19.10
N LYS A 176 -2.98 10.78 -18.32
CA LYS A 176 -2.41 9.55 -17.76
C LYS A 176 -2.12 9.70 -16.28
N ASN A 177 -2.27 8.63 -15.53
CA ASN A 177 -1.81 8.55 -14.15
C ASN A 177 -1.48 7.11 -13.76
N MET A 178 -0.54 6.94 -12.83
CA MET A 178 -0.15 5.65 -12.29
C MET A 178 -0.20 5.72 -10.77
N LEU A 179 -0.83 4.72 -10.15
CA LEU A 179 -0.83 4.54 -8.71
C LEU A 179 -0.39 3.15 -8.32
N ARG A 180 0.44 3.07 -7.28
CA ARG A 180 0.77 1.82 -6.60
C ARG A 180 -0.31 1.52 -5.59
N LEU A 181 -0.99 0.39 -5.75
CA LEU A 181 -2.07 -0.05 -4.86
C LEU A 181 -1.85 -1.51 -4.48
N SER A 182 -2.21 -1.87 -3.26
CA SER A 182 -2.50 -3.26 -2.94
C SER A 182 -3.94 -3.53 -3.38
N LEU A 183 -4.14 -4.29 -4.47
CA LEU A 183 -5.47 -4.66 -4.94
C LEU A 183 -6.11 -5.79 -4.11
N PHE A 184 -5.29 -6.52 -3.36
CA PHE A 184 -5.70 -7.59 -2.44
C PHE A 184 -5.32 -7.26 -0.99
N PRO A 185 -5.71 -6.08 -0.46
CA PRO A 185 -5.40 -5.76 0.93
C PRO A 185 -6.13 -6.77 1.82
N PRO A 186 -5.55 -7.20 2.95
CA PRO A 186 -6.21 -8.14 3.86
C PRO A 186 -7.64 -7.68 4.12
N LYS A 187 -8.61 -8.60 3.98
CA LYS A 187 -10.01 -8.27 4.32
C LYS A 187 -10.01 -7.78 5.75
N LEU A 188 -10.32 -6.50 5.94
CA LEU A 188 -10.53 -5.96 7.27
C LEU A 188 -11.60 -6.85 7.90
N PRO A 189 -11.44 -7.26 9.17
CA PRO A 189 -12.51 -7.96 9.87
C PRO A 189 -13.79 -7.13 9.68
N ASP A 190 -14.90 -7.78 9.32
CA ASP A 190 -16.23 -7.13 9.29
C ASP A 190 -16.41 -6.30 10.57
N GLU A 191 -17.15 -5.19 10.56
CA GLU A 191 -17.34 -4.35 11.76
C GLU A 191 -17.75 -5.15 13.02
N GLU A 192 -18.39 -6.32 12.85
CA GLU A 192 -18.73 -7.26 13.94
C GLU A 192 -17.54 -8.02 14.55
N THR A 193 -16.40 -8.06 13.86
CA THR A 193 -15.15 -8.74 14.24
C THR A 193 -13.99 -7.78 14.48
N GLN A 194 -14.22 -6.47 14.38
CA GLN A 194 -13.25 -5.51 14.91
C GLN A 194 -13.06 -5.78 16.41
N PRO A 195 -11.81 -5.75 16.92
CA PRO A 195 -11.56 -5.96 18.33
C PRO A 195 -12.48 -5.05 19.13
N SER A 196 -13.25 -5.58 20.09
CA SER A 196 -14.14 -4.78 20.92
C SER A 196 -13.32 -3.90 21.85
N VAL A 197 -12.76 -2.82 21.32
CA VAL A 197 -12.05 -1.83 22.11
C VAL A 197 -13.11 -0.86 22.60
N ASP A 198 -13.20 -0.74 23.92
CA ASP A 198 -13.96 0.34 24.53
C ASP A 198 -13.23 1.66 24.23
N GLU A 199 -13.62 2.31 23.14
CA GLU A 199 -13.06 3.57 22.64
C GLU A 199 -13.03 4.66 23.72
N SER A 200 -13.92 4.61 24.72
CA SER A 200 -13.90 5.55 25.84
C SER A 200 -12.65 5.44 26.72
N LYS A 201 -11.94 4.31 26.65
CA LYS A 201 -10.69 4.06 27.40
C LYS A 201 -9.45 4.10 26.51
N VAL A 202 -9.58 4.48 25.24
CA VAL A 202 -8.45 4.69 24.33
C VAL A 202 -7.94 6.11 24.52
N LYS A 203 -6.62 6.23 24.66
CA LYS A 203 -5.91 7.49 24.73
C LYS A 203 -5.06 7.65 23.47
N VAL A 204 -4.83 8.91 23.09
CA VAL A 204 -4.07 9.27 21.90
C VAL A 204 -2.80 9.99 22.33
N MET A 205 -1.68 9.63 21.73
CA MET A 205 -0.38 10.26 21.95
C MET A 205 0.29 10.54 20.60
N ASP A 206 0.53 11.81 20.32
CA ASP A 206 1.25 12.26 19.13
C ASP A 206 2.75 12.32 19.42
N VAL A 207 3.52 11.51 18.70
CA VAL A 207 4.97 11.44 18.77
C VAL A 207 5.53 12.12 17.53
N LEU A 208 5.67 13.45 17.63
CA LEU A 208 6.02 14.33 16.51
C LEU A 208 7.44 14.88 16.65
N SER A 209 8.06 15.23 15.53
CA SER A 209 9.17 16.18 15.54
C SER A 209 8.66 17.61 15.78
N GLU A 210 9.54 18.56 16.11
CA GLU A 210 9.16 19.93 16.46
C GLU A 210 9.86 20.96 15.55
N LYS A 211 9.17 21.42 14.50
CA LYS A 211 9.64 22.47 13.59
C LYS A 211 11.04 22.20 12.98
N VAL A 212 11.27 20.96 12.57
CA VAL A 212 12.47 20.55 11.85
C VAL A 212 12.66 21.42 10.62
N GLN A 213 13.83 22.05 10.51
CA GLN A 213 14.25 22.75 9.30
C GLN A 213 14.78 21.71 8.32
N VAL A 214 13.93 21.23 7.41
CA VAL A 214 14.31 20.14 6.51
C VAL A 214 15.44 20.61 5.59
N PRO A 215 16.59 19.91 5.56
CA PRO A 215 17.70 20.29 4.70
C PRO A 215 17.33 20.33 3.22
N ALA A 216 17.94 21.27 2.50
CA ALA A 216 17.88 21.37 1.05
C ALA A 216 18.84 20.35 0.39
N LYS A 217 18.68 19.07 0.75
CA LYS A 217 19.39 17.91 0.19
C LYS A 217 18.34 16.93 -0.33
N GLU A 218 18.69 16.14 -1.34
CA GLU A 218 17.79 15.13 -1.91
C GLU A 218 17.29 14.13 -0.86
N THR A 219 18.20 13.59 -0.06
CA THR A 219 17.88 12.64 1.01
C THR A 219 18.40 13.16 2.34
N THR A 220 17.59 13.03 3.40
CA THR A 220 18.01 13.31 4.77
C THR A 220 17.32 12.35 5.73
N TYR A 221 18.11 11.70 6.59
CA TYR A 221 17.62 10.98 7.77
C TYR A 221 17.76 11.91 8.98
N TRP A 222 16.64 12.32 9.55
CA TRP A 222 16.61 13.23 10.70
C TRP A 222 16.17 12.50 11.95
N CYS A 223 16.99 12.59 12.99
CA CYS A 223 16.82 11.88 14.24
C CYS A 223 16.44 12.84 15.35
N VAL A 224 15.43 12.47 16.15
CA VAL A 224 15.01 13.21 17.35
C VAL A 224 14.93 12.24 18.52
N ILE A 225 15.80 12.40 19.52
CA ILE A 225 15.71 11.70 20.80
C ILE A 225 14.96 12.56 21.80
N LYS A 226 13.87 12.02 22.32
CA LYS A 226 13.05 12.70 23.32
C LYS A 226 12.34 11.73 24.26
N LYS A 227 11.71 12.29 25.29
CA LYS A 227 10.87 11.53 26.23
C LYS A 227 9.44 11.46 25.74
N LEU A 228 8.83 10.29 25.91
CA LEU A 228 7.39 10.14 25.91
C LEU A 228 6.78 10.82 27.16
N PRO A 229 5.52 11.26 27.09
CA PRO A 229 4.73 11.62 28.27
C PRO A 229 4.79 10.52 29.35
N SER A 230 4.67 10.90 30.63
CA SER A 230 4.76 9.94 31.72
C SER A 230 3.65 8.90 31.67
N LEU A 231 4.04 7.62 31.54
CA LEU A 231 3.15 6.46 31.55
C LEU A 231 3.48 5.58 32.77
N PHE A 232 2.92 5.92 33.93
CA PHE A 232 3.25 5.29 35.22
C PHE A 232 2.91 3.80 35.30
N GLN A 233 1.94 3.34 34.52
CA GLN A 233 1.54 1.94 34.44
C GLN A 233 1.76 1.39 33.02
N LYS A 234 1.83 0.07 32.90
CA LYS A 234 1.86 -0.61 31.60
C LYS A 234 0.58 -0.31 30.82
N ASN A 235 0.73 0.01 29.54
CA ASN A 235 -0.33 0.18 28.56
C ASN A 235 -0.02 -0.69 27.34
N HIS A 236 -1.02 -0.87 26.49
CA HIS A 236 -0.87 -1.44 25.16
C HIS A 236 -1.19 -0.39 24.10
N ILE A 237 -0.26 -0.19 23.16
CA ILE A 237 -0.59 0.43 21.86
C ILE A 237 -1.40 -0.61 21.08
N ILE A 238 -2.57 -0.19 20.61
CA ILE A 238 -3.51 -1.04 19.88
C ILE A 238 -3.68 -0.62 18.43
N ARG A 239 -3.28 0.62 18.10
CA ARG A 239 -3.29 1.16 16.74
C ARG A 239 -2.26 2.27 16.63
N TYR A 240 -1.66 2.45 15.45
CA TYR A 240 -0.91 3.66 15.14
C TYR A 240 -1.07 4.06 13.67
N GLU A 241 -0.86 5.33 13.38
CA GLU A 241 -0.93 5.90 12.04
C GLU A 241 0.04 7.07 11.89
N SER A 242 0.34 7.45 10.65
CA SER A 242 1.11 8.66 10.37
C SER A 242 0.36 9.91 10.80
N ASN A 243 1.09 10.88 11.34
CA ASN A 243 0.62 12.25 11.57
C ASN A 243 1.55 13.16 10.78
N ILE A 244 1.23 13.37 9.50
CA ILE A 244 2.03 14.18 8.57
C ILE A 244 1.55 15.63 8.62
N GLN A 245 2.49 16.55 8.74
CA GLN A 245 2.18 17.98 8.68
C GLN A 245 1.60 18.32 7.30
N GLU A 246 0.44 19.00 7.30
CA GLU A 246 -0.24 19.39 6.06
C GLU A 246 0.72 20.16 5.13
N GLY A 247 0.76 19.73 3.87
CA GLY A 247 1.60 20.30 2.84
C GLY A 247 3.02 19.73 2.79
N ASN A 248 3.38 18.75 3.62
CA ASN A 248 4.66 18.01 3.58
C ASN A 248 4.47 16.52 3.20
N GLU A 249 3.31 16.13 2.69
CA GLU A 249 3.02 14.75 2.26
C GLU A 249 3.90 14.31 1.10
N ASP A 250 4.45 15.25 0.34
CA ASP A 250 5.42 15.03 -0.74
C ASP A 250 6.85 14.78 -0.24
N LEU A 251 7.14 15.14 1.01
CA LEU A 251 8.49 15.23 1.57
C LEU A 251 8.80 14.06 2.51
N VAL A 252 7.86 13.68 3.37
CA VAL A 252 8.06 12.62 4.36
C VAL A 252 7.90 11.25 3.69
N HIS A 253 9.01 10.55 3.52
CA HIS A 253 9.05 9.27 2.80
C HIS A 253 8.77 8.07 3.72
N HIS A 254 9.42 8.03 4.89
CA HIS A 254 9.09 7.08 5.96
C HIS A 254 9.44 7.64 7.34
N ILE A 255 8.83 7.04 8.37
CA ILE A 255 8.97 7.40 9.78
C ILE A 255 9.16 6.13 10.58
N GLU A 256 10.17 6.10 11.43
CA GLU A 256 10.37 5.06 12.42
C GLU A 256 10.45 5.67 13.81
N VAL A 257 9.81 5.01 14.78
CA VAL A 257 9.90 5.35 16.18
C VAL A 257 10.50 4.15 16.90
N PHE A 258 11.65 4.38 17.50
CA PHE A 258 12.40 3.40 18.26
C PHE A 258 12.31 3.70 19.75
N HIS A 259 12.16 2.66 20.55
CA HIS A 259 12.33 2.71 21.99
C HIS A 259 13.80 2.54 22.35
N CYS A 260 14.29 3.39 23.25
CA CYS A 260 15.63 3.32 23.80
C CYS A 260 15.61 2.46 25.07
N GLU A 261 16.13 1.23 24.98
CA GLU A 261 16.22 0.34 26.13
C GLU A 261 17.31 0.86 27.09
N ALA A 262 16.90 1.19 28.31
CA ALA A 262 17.79 1.66 29.36
C ALA A 262 17.27 1.19 30.73
N PRO A 263 18.16 0.99 31.72
CA PRO A 263 17.78 0.71 33.09
C PRO A 263 16.73 1.68 33.65
N PRO A 264 15.83 1.22 34.54
CA PRO A 264 14.80 2.06 35.15
C PRO A 264 15.40 3.30 35.83
N GLY A 265 14.86 4.48 35.52
CA GLY A 265 15.31 5.75 36.09
C GLY A 265 16.62 6.30 35.53
N GLN A 266 17.29 5.60 34.60
CA GLN A 266 18.45 6.14 33.90
C GLN A 266 18.04 7.33 33.02
N GLN A 267 18.69 8.47 33.21
CA GLN A 267 18.51 9.62 32.35
C GLN A 267 19.36 9.46 31.09
N LEU A 268 18.71 9.40 29.92
CA LEU A 268 19.38 9.53 28.63
C LEU A 268 19.40 11.00 28.19
N PHE A 269 20.19 11.28 27.16
CA PHE A 269 20.30 12.59 26.54
C PHE A 269 19.13 12.82 25.57
N GLU A 270 18.82 14.10 25.33
CA GLU A 270 17.92 14.54 24.27
C GLU A 270 18.78 15.15 23.17
N TRP A 271 18.47 14.85 21.91
CA TRP A 271 19.28 15.28 20.78
C TRP A 271 18.44 15.34 19.52
N GLU A 272 18.81 16.24 18.62
CA GLU A 272 18.16 16.39 17.32
C GLU A 272 19.20 16.74 16.26
N GLY A 273 19.11 16.10 15.11
CA GLY A 273 19.99 16.39 13.98
C GLY A 273 19.93 15.36 12.86
N ASP A 274 20.78 15.57 11.87
CA ASP A 274 21.04 14.62 10.79
C ASP A 274 21.66 13.34 11.39
N CYS A 275 20.97 12.20 11.26
CA CYS A 275 21.37 10.92 11.84
C CYS A 275 22.76 10.48 11.37
N ASP A 276 23.15 10.87 10.16
CA ASP A 276 24.39 10.48 9.50
C ASP A 276 25.53 11.49 9.72
N ALA A 277 25.30 12.54 10.51
CA ALA A 277 26.33 13.53 10.81
C ALA A 277 27.43 12.94 11.71
N ASP A 278 28.69 13.33 11.48
CA ASP A 278 29.82 12.98 12.37
C ASP A 278 29.61 13.42 13.84
N THR A 279 28.71 14.38 14.06
CA THR A 279 28.33 14.90 15.38
C THR A 279 27.22 14.10 16.07
N ALA A 280 26.64 13.11 15.39
CA ALA A 280 25.58 12.27 15.94
C ALA A 280 26.12 11.43 17.11
N PRO A 281 25.51 11.49 18.32
CA PRO A 281 25.94 10.68 19.45
C PRO A 281 25.85 9.17 19.15
N GLN A 282 26.90 8.42 19.48
CA GLN A 282 26.91 6.96 19.28
C GLN A 282 25.82 6.26 20.07
N GLU A 283 25.40 6.85 21.20
CA GLU A 283 24.37 6.34 22.07
C GLU A 283 22.97 6.31 21.40
N ILE A 284 22.78 7.01 20.27
CA ILE A 284 21.61 6.86 19.39
C ILE A 284 21.41 5.38 19.01
N GLU A 285 22.49 4.63 18.83
CA GLU A 285 22.45 3.22 18.44
C GLU A 285 21.86 2.30 19.51
N HIS A 286 21.62 2.78 20.74
CA HIS A 286 20.88 2.01 21.75
C HIS A 286 19.36 2.02 21.51
N CYS A 287 18.87 2.95 20.69
CA CYS A 287 17.46 3.09 20.32
C CYS A 287 17.15 2.29 19.06
N LYS A 288 17.19 0.95 19.17
CA LYS A 288 16.97 0.02 18.04
C LYS A 288 15.63 -0.71 18.07
N ARG A 289 14.86 -0.61 19.16
CA ARG A 289 13.61 -1.36 19.29
C ARG A 289 12.45 -0.64 18.61
N VAL A 290 12.05 -1.06 17.42
CA VAL A 290 10.92 -0.47 16.68
C VAL A 290 9.60 -0.60 17.49
N ILE A 291 8.94 0.53 17.74
CA ILE A 291 7.60 0.60 18.37
C ILE A 291 6.53 1.15 17.42
N GLY A 292 6.94 1.79 16.32
CA GLY A 292 6.07 2.18 15.22
C GLY A 292 6.92 2.44 13.97
N ALA A 293 6.44 1.97 12.82
CA ALA A 293 7.06 2.21 11.53
C ALA A 293 5.97 2.53 10.51
N TRP A 294 6.21 3.54 9.68
CA TRP A 294 5.31 3.98 8.63
C TRP A 294 6.12 4.36 7.40
N ALA A 295 5.62 4.01 6.22
CA ALA A 295 6.16 4.49 4.95
C ALA A 295 5.01 5.06 4.11
N MET A 296 5.34 5.95 3.17
CA MET A 296 4.36 6.57 2.28
C MET A 296 3.40 5.55 1.68
N GLY A 297 2.09 5.80 1.83
CA GLY A 297 1.02 4.92 1.35
C GLY A 297 0.57 3.83 2.34
N ALA A 298 1.27 3.62 3.46
CA ALA A 298 0.84 2.65 4.47
C ALA A 298 -0.42 3.13 5.22
N PRO A 299 -1.48 2.31 5.30
CA PRO A 299 -2.65 2.62 6.13
C PRO A 299 -2.31 2.51 7.63
N PRO A 300 -3.22 2.93 8.52
CA PRO A 300 -3.08 2.70 9.96
C PRO A 300 -2.83 1.23 10.27
N LEU A 301 -1.86 0.94 11.13
CA LEU A 301 -1.65 -0.41 11.63
C LEU A 301 -2.52 -0.63 12.85
N ILE A 302 -3.39 -1.64 12.79
CA ILE A 302 -4.24 -2.07 13.91
C ILE A 302 -3.70 -3.39 14.43
N TYR A 303 -3.36 -3.44 15.72
CA TYR A 303 -2.95 -4.69 16.36
C TYR A 303 -4.17 -5.62 16.52
N PRO A 304 -3.98 -6.95 16.44
CA PRO A 304 -5.08 -7.92 16.56
C PRO A 304 -5.62 -7.99 17.99
N GLU A 305 -6.88 -8.40 18.16
CA GLU A 305 -7.59 -8.36 19.46
C GLU A 305 -6.82 -9.05 20.60
N GLU A 306 -6.09 -10.12 20.30
CA GLU A 306 -5.34 -10.87 21.31
C GLU A 306 -4.06 -10.16 21.79
N ALA A 307 -3.54 -9.15 21.09
CA ALA A 307 -2.23 -8.56 21.38
C ALA A 307 -2.16 -7.03 21.23
N GLY A 308 -1.32 -6.38 22.03
CA GLY A 308 -0.98 -4.97 21.89
C GLY A 308 0.47 -4.70 22.26
N TYR A 309 1.07 -3.63 21.72
CA TYR A 309 2.48 -3.35 21.95
C TYR A 309 2.69 -2.72 23.33
N PRO A 310 3.51 -3.30 24.22
CA PRO A 310 3.65 -2.83 25.60
C PRO A 310 4.45 -1.53 25.69
N ILE A 311 3.91 -0.53 26.40
CA ILE A 311 4.58 0.74 26.72
C ILE A 311 4.30 1.19 28.16
N GLY A 312 5.22 1.95 28.76
CA GLY A 312 5.08 2.47 30.12
C GLY A 312 5.25 1.42 31.24
N GLY A 313 5.12 1.86 32.49
CA GLY A 313 5.40 1.07 33.70
C GLY A 313 6.75 1.41 34.34
N SER A 314 7.01 0.86 35.52
CA SER A 314 8.23 1.18 36.30
C SER A 314 9.52 0.78 35.61
N GLU A 315 9.49 -0.30 34.82
CA GLU A 315 10.66 -0.84 34.13
C GLU A 315 10.85 -0.27 32.72
N PHE A 316 10.00 0.67 32.30
CA PHE A 316 10.02 1.23 30.95
C PHE A 316 10.82 2.53 30.91
N SER A 317 11.89 2.55 30.13
CA SER A 317 12.59 3.79 29.76
C SER A 317 11.66 4.67 28.91
N PRO A 318 11.41 5.94 29.25
CA PRO A 318 10.50 6.80 28.49
C PRO A 318 11.14 7.37 27.22
N TYR A 319 12.42 7.07 26.95
CA TYR A 319 13.13 7.66 25.82
C TYR A 319 12.83 6.91 24.53
N ILE A 320 12.66 7.70 23.49
CA ILE A 320 12.46 7.24 22.12
C ILE A 320 13.37 8.00 21.18
N ARG A 321 13.63 7.41 20.02
CA ARG A 321 14.21 8.05 18.86
C ARG A 321 13.19 8.04 17.74
N ILE A 322 12.83 9.21 17.23
CA ILE A 322 12.13 9.36 15.95
C ILE A 322 13.20 9.44 14.89
N GLU A 323 13.12 8.60 13.86
CA GLU A 323 13.93 8.67 12.65
C GLU A 323 13.00 8.99 11.48
N MET A 324 13.28 10.08 10.80
CA MET A 324 12.45 10.63 9.74
C MET A 324 13.27 10.68 8.46
N HIS A 325 12.87 9.92 7.44
CA HIS A 325 13.48 10.02 6.13
C HIS A 325 12.71 11.01 5.26
N TYR A 326 13.35 12.13 4.97
CA TYR A 326 12.87 13.11 4.00
C TYR A 326 13.44 12.81 2.61
N ASN A 327 12.57 12.73 1.62
CA ASN A 327 12.91 12.72 0.20
C ASN A 327 12.52 14.07 -0.40
N ASN A 328 13.50 14.93 -0.65
CA ASN A 328 13.36 16.29 -1.19
C ASN A 328 14.04 16.37 -2.57
N PRO A 329 13.49 15.74 -3.62
CA PRO A 329 14.15 15.60 -4.91
C PRO A 329 14.45 16.95 -5.59
N LYS A 330 13.72 18.00 -5.23
CA LYS A 330 13.94 19.37 -5.73
C LYS A 330 14.92 20.18 -4.88
N SER A 331 15.43 19.60 -3.77
CA SER A 331 16.29 20.28 -2.80
C SER A 331 15.73 21.64 -2.37
N THR A 332 14.42 21.70 -2.13
CA THR A 332 13.73 22.96 -1.79
C THR A 332 14.10 23.39 -0.38
N ALA A 333 14.57 24.62 -0.21
CA ALA A 333 14.90 25.19 1.09
C ALA A 333 13.69 25.80 1.82
N GLY A 334 13.82 26.01 3.13
CA GLY A 334 12.81 26.70 3.96
C GLY A 334 11.58 25.86 4.29
N ARG A 335 11.64 24.55 4.07
CA ARG A 335 10.60 23.60 4.45
C ARG A 335 10.71 23.32 5.95
N ILE A 336 9.59 23.46 6.65
CA ILE A 336 9.49 23.20 8.09
C ILE A 336 8.54 22.03 8.28
N ASP A 337 8.96 21.06 9.06
CA ASP A 337 8.17 19.86 9.34
C ASP A 337 8.01 19.60 10.84
N SER A 338 6.86 19.04 11.22
CA SER A 338 6.53 18.59 12.59
C SER A 338 5.77 17.26 12.51
N SER A 339 6.12 16.42 11.54
CA SER A 339 5.47 15.13 11.30
C SER A 339 5.96 14.08 12.30
N GLY A 340 5.22 12.98 12.40
CA GLY A 340 5.58 11.82 13.22
C GLY A 340 4.51 10.73 13.19
N ILE A 341 4.41 9.97 14.29
CA ILE A 341 3.43 8.88 14.45
C ILE A 341 2.45 9.20 15.58
N ARG A 342 1.18 8.93 15.34
CA ARG A 342 0.12 8.95 16.34
C ARG A 342 -0.10 7.55 16.89
N PHE A 343 0.05 7.38 18.20
CA PHE A 343 -0.25 6.14 18.92
C PHE A 343 -1.61 6.19 19.60
N TYR A 344 -2.38 5.12 19.46
CA TYR A 344 -3.61 4.84 20.20
C TYR A 344 -3.31 3.75 21.21
N TYR A 345 -3.49 4.06 22.49
CA TYR A 345 -3.09 3.17 23.58
C TYR A 345 -4.14 3.08 24.68
N THR A 346 -4.13 1.99 25.43
CA THR A 346 -5.09 1.75 26.51
C THR A 346 -4.45 1.04 27.69
N THR A 347 -5.04 1.25 28.87
CA THR A 347 -4.72 0.52 30.10
C THR A 347 -5.40 -0.84 30.17
N GLN A 348 -6.36 -1.12 29.28
CA GLN A 348 -6.99 -2.44 29.14
C GLN A 348 -6.07 -3.37 28.36
N LEU A 349 -5.17 -4.04 29.08
CA LEU A 349 -4.19 -4.93 28.47
C LEU A 349 -4.87 -6.10 27.75
N ARG A 350 -4.48 -6.32 26.50
CA ARG A 350 -4.83 -7.52 25.74
C ARG A 350 -4.06 -8.73 26.29
N ARG A 351 -4.45 -9.92 25.84
CA ARG A 351 -3.93 -11.19 26.37
C ARG A 351 -2.41 -11.33 26.20
N TYR A 352 -1.86 -10.83 25.10
CA TYR A 352 -0.46 -10.96 24.75
C TYR A 352 0.22 -9.62 24.51
N ASP A 353 1.52 -9.56 24.77
CA ASP A 353 2.36 -8.45 24.32
C ASP A 353 2.76 -8.69 22.86
N ALA A 354 2.54 -7.69 22.01
CA ALA A 354 3.07 -7.68 20.67
C ALA A 354 4.56 -7.27 20.68
N GLY A 355 5.30 -7.67 19.65
CA GLY A 355 6.67 -7.23 19.42
C GLY A 355 6.96 -7.15 17.93
N CYS A 356 7.97 -6.37 17.57
CA CYS A 356 8.49 -6.32 16.20
C CYS A 356 9.70 -7.27 16.08
N LEU A 357 9.81 -7.98 14.96
CA LEU A 357 10.99 -8.76 14.59
C LEU A 357 11.44 -8.29 13.22
N GLU A 358 12.60 -7.66 13.16
CA GLU A 358 13.25 -7.28 11.91
C GLU A 358 14.00 -8.49 11.35
N LEU A 359 13.72 -8.82 10.09
CA LEU A 359 14.34 -9.92 9.37
C LEU A 359 14.86 -9.36 8.05
N GLY A 360 16.13 -9.62 7.74
CA GLY A 360 16.70 -9.12 6.49
C GLY A 360 18.22 -9.18 6.48
N LEU A 361 18.78 -8.31 5.64
CA LEU A 361 20.21 -8.12 5.49
C LEU A 361 20.69 -7.08 6.49
N GLU A 362 21.89 -7.27 7.02
CA GLU A 362 22.54 -6.26 7.83
C GLU A 362 22.93 -5.05 6.96
N TYR A 363 22.83 -3.84 7.51
CA TYR A 363 23.20 -2.58 6.85
C TYR A 363 24.73 -2.44 6.74
N THR A 364 25.35 -3.17 5.82
CA THR A 364 26.80 -3.16 5.62
C THR A 364 27.17 -3.00 4.14
N PRO A 365 28.27 -2.29 3.82
CA PRO A 365 28.78 -2.18 2.45
C PRO A 365 29.14 -3.51 1.78
N LYS A 366 29.19 -4.63 2.52
CA LYS A 366 29.42 -5.97 1.96
C LYS A 366 28.21 -6.49 1.16
N MET A 367 27.03 -5.91 1.37
CA MET A 367 25.82 -6.24 0.63
C MET A 367 25.67 -5.23 -0.52
N ALA A 368 26.28 -5.55 -1.67
CA ALA A 368 26.33 -4.66 -2.82
C ALA A 368 25.64 -5.28 -4.04
N ILE A 369 24.92 -4.45 -4.80
CA ILE A 369 24.30 -4.82 -6.08
C ILE A 369 25.22 -4.33 -7.21
N PRO A 370 25.71 -5.22 -8.10
CA PRO A 370 26.49 -4.78 -9.25
C PRO A 370 25.67 -3.87 -10.18
N PRO A 371 26.28 -2.83 -10.78
CA PRO A 371 25.56 -1.93 -11.68
C PRO A 371 25.10 -2.65 -12.95
N ALA A 372 24.01 -2.17 -13.53
CA ALA A 372 23.42 -2.66 -14.80
C ALA A 372 22.96 -4.13 -14.79
N MET A 373 22.71 -4.71 -13.62
CA MET A 373 22.05 -6.00 -13.49
C MET A 373 20.53 -5.81 -13.60
N GLU A 374 19.88 -6.59 -14.47
CA GLU A 374 18.42 -6.63 -14.60
C GLU A 374 17.75 -7.19 -13.34
N ALA A 375 18.34 -8.24 -12.75
CA ALA A 375 17.92 -8.80 -11.48
C ALA A 375 19.14 -9.28 -10.67
N PHE A 376 19.11 -9.04 -9.36
CA PHE A 376 20.14 -9.50 -8.43
C PHE A 376 19.52 -9.86 -7.07
N HIS A 377 19.80 -11.06 -6.58
CA HIS A 377 19.22 -11.55 -5.34
C HIS A 377 20.18 -11.36 -4.17
N LEU A 378 19.69 -10.72 -3.11
CA LEU A 378 20.32 -10.69 -1.80
C LEU A 378 19.46 -11.48 -0.80
N SER A 379 20.08 -12.23 0.10
CA SER A 379 19.35 -13.07 1.06
C SER A 379 19.90 -12.92 2.47
N GLY A 380 19.01 -12.59 3.41
CA GLY A 380 19.27 -12.58 4.84
C GLY A 380 18.56 -13.76 5.53
N HIS A 381 19.11 -14.26 6.63
CA HIS A 381 18.59 -15.46 7.30
C HIS A 381 18.55 -15.30 8.82
N CYS A 382 17.45 -15.72 9.44
CA CYS A 382 17.38 -15.99 10.88
C CYS A 382 17.59 -17.49 11.11
N ILE A 383 18.80 -17.86 11.52
CA ILE A 383 19.21 -19.27 11.68
C ILE A 383 18.55 -19.93 12.90
N ALA A 384 18.46 -21.26 12.89
CA ALA A 384 17.80 -22.04 13.95
C ALA A 384 18.39 -21.80 15.35
N SER A 385 19.70 -21.58 15.47
CA SER A 385 20.31 -21.25 16.76
C SER A 385 19.84 -19.91 17.31
N CYS A 386 19.54 -18.93 16.44
CA CYS A 386 18.94 -17.66 16.85
C CYS A 386 17.51 -17.88 17.34
N THR A 387 16.66 -18.54 16.54
CA THR A 387 15.25 -18.76 16.92
C THR A 387 15.10 -19.60 18.18
N GLN A 388 16.01 -20.54 18.46
CA GLN A 388 16.05 -21.29 19.73
C GLN A 388 16.22 -20.39 20.96
N ILE A 389 16.96 -19.27 20.82
CA ILE A 389 17.20 -18.31 21.89
C ILE A 389 16.03 -17.32 21.99
N VAL A 390 15.57 -16.76 20.86
CA VAL A 390 14.64 -15.62 20.87
C VAL A 390 13.15 -16.00 20.84
N CYS A 391 12.80 -17.18 20.34
CA CYS A 391 11.41 -17.60 20.10
C CYS A 391 10.83 -18.54 21.16
N SER A 392 11.42 -18.58 22.37
CA SER A 392 10.86 -19.28 23.53
C SER A 392 10.38 -18.25 24.57
N PRO A 393 9.08 -18.19 24.90
CA PRO A 393 7.98 -19.03 24.42
C PRO A 393 7.56 -18.73 22.96
N ALA A 394 6.79 -19.66 22.38
CA ALA A 394 6.36 -19.62 20.99
C ALA A 394 5.70 -18.29 20.60
N ARG A 395 6.07 -17.75 19.44
CA ARG A 395 5.56 -16.50 18.89
C ARG A 395 4.67 -16.77 17.66
N ARG A 396 3.64 -15.94 17.46
CA ARG A 396 2.76 -15.97 16.28
C ARG A 396 2.96 -14.70 15.46
N LYS A 397 3.27 -14.84 14.16
CA LYS A 397 3.29 -13.71 13.22
C LYS A 397 1.86 -13.33 12.86
N THR A 398 1.53 -12.04 12.95
CA THR A 398 0.19 -11.51 12.61
C THR A 398 0.23 -10.47 11.51
N ASN A 399 1.38 -9.85 11.25
CA ASN A 399 1.57 -8.87 10.17
C ASN A 399 3.02 -8.94 9.63
N SER A 400 3.25 -8.39 8.43
CA SER A 400 4.58 -8.09 7.89
C SER A 400 4.57 -6.82 7.06
N GLN A 401 5.67 -6.11 7.11
CA GLN A 401 5.99 -4.99 6.24
C GLN A 401 7.33 -5.30 5.57
N GLU A 402 7.40 -5.07 4.27
CA GLU A 402 8.63 -5.19 3.49
C GLU A 402 9.22 -3.80 3.24
N TYR A 403 10.55 -3.71 3.23
CA TYR A 403 11.27 -2.46 3.08
C TYR A 403 12.48 -2.64 2.17
N SER A 404 12.64 -1.74 1.21
CA SER A 404 13.82 -1.63 0.34
C SER A 404 13.99 -0.19 -0.13
N HIS A 405 15.21 0.18 -0.51
CA HIS A 405 15.48 1.45 -1.17
C HIS A 405 15.36 1.28 -2.70
N GLY A 406 14.81 2.30 -3.38
CA GLY A 406 14.98 2.43 -4.83
C GLY A 406 16.40 2.92 -5.15
N PHE A 407 16.90 2.52 -6.32
CA PHE A 407 18.20 2.98 -6.86
C PHE A 407 17.99 4.00 -7.97
#